data_AF-A0A538D1A5-F1
#
_entry.id   AF-A0A538D1A5-F1
#
_cell.length_a   1.000
_cell.length_b   1.000
_cell.length_c   1.000
_cell.angle_alpha   90.00
_cell.angle_beta   90.00
_cell.angle_gamma   90.00
#
_symmetry.space_group_name_H-M   'P 1'
#
loop_
_entity.id
_entity.type
_entity.pdbx_description
1 polymer ?
#
loop_
_entity_poly.entity_id
_entity_poly.type
_entity_poly.pdbx_seq_one_letter_code
_entity_poly.pdbx_strand_id
1 'polypeptide(L)'
;RTGVTVIVPGPLDTLVSRPLAAGTAVLNGAGELTGSIQIGEWGCIETPVYLTSTMAVGRVYDGAVAAAVAADPSVGTENFVIPIVGECDDGWLNDARTVQVEAADVQRALDAAGDGVAEGAVGAGTGMICFGWKGGIGTASRRVGDAHVGVLALTNFGSHDQLGVDGVPVGRLLEPPPAGRDEPGGSCIVVVATDAPLGTHQLTRLARRAGLGLGRAGSIGHHGSGEIFVALSTAEGDAVPDRDLNRFFGAVVDATEESVLNSLWAADDVEGRAGRVIRALPHEPVLELLRAAGRV
;
A
#
# COMPACT_ATOMS: atom_id res chain seq x y z
N ARG A 1 -14.07 2.32 11.89
CA ARG A 1 -12.63 1.97 12.04
C ARG A 1 -12.02 2.04 10.66
N THR A 2 -11.63 3.22 10.24
CA THR A 2 -11.19 3.53 8.88
C THR A 2 -10.33 4.79 8.93
N GLY A 3 -9.77 5.22 7.82
CA GLY A 3 -8.99 6.44 7.75
C GLY A 3 -8.39 6.66 6.37
N VAL A 4 -7.50 7.64 6.29
CA VAL A 4 -6.78 8.02 5.07
C VAL A 4 -5.29 7.94 5.34
N THR A 5 -4.54 7.40 4.39
CA THR A 5 -3.07 7.50 4.33
C THR A 5 -2.72 8.26 3.06
N VAL A 6 -1.73 9.15 3.12
CA VAL A 6 -1.24 9.87 1.94
C VAL A 6 0.26 9.69 1.80
N ILE A 7 0.71 9.48 0.57
CA ILE A 7 2.11 9.43 0.18
C ILE A 7 2.35 10.66 -0.70
N VAL A 8 3.18 11.58 -0.20
CA VAL A 8 3.47 12.87 -0.85
C VAL A 8 4.85 12.81 -1.50
N PRO A 9 4.95 12.59 -2.83
CA PRO A 9 6.24 12.35 -3.49
C PRO A 9 6.99 13.65 -3.84
N GLY A 10 6.35 14.80 -3.67
CA GLY A 10 6.90 16.13 -3.92
C GLY A 10 5.92 17.24 -3.50
N PRO A 11 6.33 18.52 -3.57
CA PRO A 11 5.48 19.64 -3.18
C PRO A 11 4.20 19.69 -4.03
N LEU A 12 3.03 19.77 -3.37
CA LEU A 12 1.71 19.70 -4.01
C LEU A 12 1.53 20.74 -5.12
N ASP A 13 2.02 21.97 -4.89
CA ASP A 13 1.97 23.11 -5.82
C ASP A 13 2.85 22.93 -7.07
N THR A 14 3.68 21.89 -7.10
CA THR A 14 4.56 21.59 -8.24
C THR A 14 4.17 20.35 -9.03
N LEU A 15 3.34 19.45 -8.49
CA LEU A 15 3.10 18.14 -9.11
C LEU A 15 2.39 18.23 -10.48
N VAL A 16 1.55 19.25 -10.70
CA VAL A 16 0.89 19.48 -12.00
C VAL A 16 1.88 20.03 -13.03
N SER A 17 2.73 20.99 -12.64
CA SER A 17 3.69 21.61 -13.55
C SER A 17 4.96 20.76 -13.77
N ARG A 18 5.25 19.84 -12.85
CA ARG A 18 6.39 18.92 -12.86
C ARG A 18 5.94 17.51 -12.43
N PRO A 19 5.19 16.81 -13.29
CA PRO A 19 4.69 15.49 -12.99
C PRO A 19 5.83 14.48 -12.82
N LEU A 20 5.64 13.52 -11.93
CA LEU A 20 6.64 12.49 -11.64
C LEU A 20 6.37 11.23 -12.45
N ALA A 21 7.42 10.62 -13.00
CA ALA A 21 7.28 9.38 -13.76
C ALA A 21 6.69 8.28 -12.87
N ALA A 22 5.77 7.49 -13.44
CA ALA A 22 5.10 6.41 -12.74
C ALA A 22 4.69 5.26 -13.65
N GLY A 23 4.32 4.13 -13.06
CA GLY A 23 3.76 2.98 -13.75
C GLY A 23 2.94 2.12 -12.79
N THR A 24 1.98 1.37 -13.32
CA THR A 24 1.08 0.53 -12.52
C THR A 24 1.17 -0.94 -12.93
N ALA A 25 0.75 -1.82 -12.02
CA ALA A 25 0.59 -3.24 -12.29
C ALA A 25 -0.59 -3.80 -11.51
N VAL A 26 -1.32 -4.73 -12.13
CA VAL A 26 -2.46 -5.42 -11.50
C VAL A 26 -2.13 -6.90 -11.47
N LEU A 27 -2.13 -7.50 -10.27
CA LEU A 27 -2.06 -8.95 -10.12
C LEU A 27 -3.48 -9.54 -10.14
N ASN A 28 -4.39 -8.97 -9.36
CA ASN A 28 -5.83 -9.24 -9.43
C ASN A 28 -6.64 -7.93 -9.28
N GLY A 29 -7.59 -7.71 -10.17
CA GLY A 29 -8.26 -6.41 -10.35
C GLY A 29 -9.57 -6.23 -9.58
N ALA A 30 -9.83 -7.04 -8.54
CA ALA A 30 -11.02 -6.93 -7.71
C ALA A 30 -10.89 -5.79 -6.66
N GLY A 31 -10.59 -4.57 -7.12
CA GLY A 31 -10.38 -3.38 -6.30
C GLY A 31 -10.19 -2.13 -7.17
N GLU A 32 -9.89 -1.00 -6.54
CA GLU A 32 -9.75 0.29 -7.22
C GLU A 32 -8.41 0.97 -6.95
N LEU A 33 -7.88 1.60 -8.01
CA LEU A 33 -6.79 2.58 -7.98
C LEU A 33 -7.11 3.63 -9.05
N THR A 34 -7.74 4.72 -8.63
CA THR A 34 -8.10 5.82 -9.55
C THR A 34 -6.82 6.42 -10.16
N GLY A 35 -6.96 7.07 -11.32
CA GLY A 35 -5.80 7.62 -12.05
C GLY A 35 -4.92 6.56 -12.74
N SER A 36 -5.14 5.27 -12.54
CA SER A 36 -4.36 4.20 -13.18
C SER A 36 -4.41 4.23 -14.73
N ILE A 37 -5.54 4.62 -15.31
CA ILE A 37 -5.69 4.83 -16.76
C ILE A 37 -4.81 5.99 -17.23
N GLN A 38 -4.82 7.12 -16.50
CA GLN A 38 -3.95 8.26 -16.79
C GLN A 38 -2.48 7.87 -16.71
N ILE A 39 -2.08 7.16 -15.64
CA ILE A 39 -0.70 6.69 -15.50
C ILE A 39 -0.31 5.78 -16.67
N GLY A 40 -1.23 4.94 -17.15
CA GLY A 40 -1.00 4.09 -18.33
C GLY A 40 -0.78 4.88 -19.62
N GLU A 41 -1.46 6.02 -19.78
CA GLU A 41 -1.40 6.86 -20.98
C GLU A 41 -0.26 7.88 -20.95
N TRP A 42 -0.13 8.63 -19.86
CA TRP A 42 0.84 9.73 -19.71
C TRP A 42 2.12 9.32 -19.01
N GLY A 43 2.10 8.17 -18.32
CA GLY A 43 3.29 7.64 -17.67
C GLY A 43 3.75 8.39 -16.44
N CYS A 44 2.87 9.19 -15.83
CA CYS A 44 3.21 10.07 -14.73
C CYS A 44 2.07 10.24 -13.70
N ILE A 45 2.40 10.86 -12.57
CA ILE A 45 1.47 11.30 -11.52
C ILE A 45 1.57 12.81 -11.33
N GLU A 46 0.42 13.43 -11.06
CA GLU A 46 0.27 14.88 -10.83
C GLU A 46 -0.35 15.20 -9.47
N THR A 47 -0.61 14.16 -8.66
CA THR A 47 -1.12 14.28 -7.30
C THR A 47 -0.35 13.34 -6.37
N PRO A 48 -0.44 13.54 -5.05
CA PRO A 48 -0.09 12.50 -4.08
C PRO A 48 -0.85 11.20 -4.35
N VAL A 49 -0.36 10.09 -3.79
CA VAL A 49 -1.07 8.82 -3.76
C VAL A 49 -1.84 8.75 -2.44
N TYR A 50 -3.15 8.57 -2.52
CA TYR A 50 -4.03 8.46 -1.36
C TYR A 50 -4.50 7.02 -1.21
N LEU A 51 -4.60 6.54 0.03
CA LEU A 51 -5.12 5.21 0.36
C LEU A 51 -6.27 5.35 1.35
N THR A 52 -7.31 4.55 1.21
CA THR A 52 -8.50 4.58 2.09
C THR A 52 -9.29 3.27 2.05
N SER A 53 -10.51 3.26 2.59
CA SER A 53 -11.46 2.15 2.46
C SER A 53 -12.26 2.21 1.15
N THR A 54 -12.70 1.06 0.65
CA THR A 54 -13.43 0.93 -0.64
C THR A 54 -14.57 1.93 -0.77
N MET A 55 -15.41 2.04 0.26
CA MET A 55 -16.60 2.89 0.25
C MET A 55 -16.27 4.39 0.41
N ALA A 56 -15.01 4.75 0.69
CA ALA A 56 -14.56 6.12 0.89
C ALA A 56 -13.79 6.70 -0.30
N VAL A 57 -13.49 5.92 -1.35
CA VAL A 57 -12.72 6.36 -2.53
C VAL A 57 -13.25 7.69 -3.08
N GLY A 58 -14.56 7.81 -3.31
CA GLY A 58 -15.14 9.04 -3.86
C GLY A 58 -14.96 10.28 -2.97
N ARG A 59 -14.99 10.13 -1.65
CA ARG A 59 -14.77 11.27 -0.72
C ARG A 59 -13.31 11.67 -0.61
N VAL A 60 -12.41 10.69 -0.67
CA VAL A 60 -10.97 10.98 -0.72
C VAL A 60 -10.60 11.60 -2.05
N TYR A 61 -11.21 11.17 -3.15
CA TYR A 61 -11.05 11.80 -4.46
C TYR A 61 -11.48 13.27 -4.43
N ASP A 62 -12.67 13.57 -3.90
CA ASP A 62 -13.16 14.94 -3.71
C ASP A 62 -12.20 15.79 -2.86
N GLY A 63 -11.74 15.27 -1.73
CA GLY A 63 -10.75 15.93 -0.88
C GLY A 63 -9.40 16.16 -1.58
N ALA A 64 -8.95 15.22 -2.42
CA ALA A 64 -7.72 15.33 -3.19
C ALA A 64 -7.82 16.41 -4.28
N VAL A 65 -8.98 16.53 -4.96
CA VAL A 65 -9.26 17.64 -5.89
C VAL A 65 -9.22 18.98 -5.14
N ALA A 66 -9.89 19.07 -3.98
CA ALA A 66 -9.91 20.28 -3.17
C ALA A 66 -8.49 20.70 -2.73
N ALA A 67 -7.66 19.74 -2.30
CA ALA A 67 -6.27 19.99 -1.93
C ALA A 67 -5.43 20.48 -3.13
N ALA A 68 -5.61 19.89 -4.31
CA ALA A 68 -4.90 20.32 -5.52
C ALA A 68 -5.28 21.75 -5.94
N VAL A 69 -6.58 22.09 -5.93
CA VAL A 69 -7.07 23.45 -6.23
C VAL A 69 -6.55 24.47 -5.21
N ALA A 70 -6.45 24.10 -3.94
CA ALA A 70 -5.92 24.97 -2.90
C ALA A 70 -4.40 25.22 -3.05
N ALA A 71 -3.66 24.22 -3.54
CA ALA A 71 -2.21 24.31 -3.71
C ALA A 71 -1.78 25.01 -5.00
N ASP A 72 -2.51 24.79 -6.11
CA ASP A 72 -2.20 25.35 -7.43
C ASP A 72 -3.44 26.03 -8.05
N PRO A 73 -3.47 27.38 -8.14
CA PRO A 73 -4.59 28.13 -8.73
C PRO A 73 -4.90 27.82 -10.21
N SER A 74 -3.97 27.19 -10.94
CA SER A 74 -4.20 26.77 -12.32
C SER A 74 -5.14 25.56 -12.40
N VAL A 75 -5.27 24.77 -11.33
CA VAL A 75 -6.13 23.59 -11.28
C VAL A 75 -7.60 24.02 -11.25
N GLY A 76 -8.38 23.51 -12.19
CA GLY A 76 -9.78 23.88 -12.41
C GLY A 76 -9.98 25.10 -13.32
N THR A 77 -8.90 25.72 -13.82
CA THR A 77 -8.97 26.85 -14.76
C THR A 77 -8.16 26.58 -16.03
N GLU A 78 -6.86 26.32 -15.90
CA GLU A 78 -5.92 26.03 -16.99
C GLU A 78 -5.59 24.54 -17.06
N ASN A 79 -5.50 23.90 -15.89
CA ASN A 79 -5.18 22.49 -15.73
C ASN A 79 -6.32 21.74 -15.04
N PHE A 80 -6.31 20.41 -15.13
CA PHE A 80 -7.17 19.53 -14.34
C PHE A 80 -6.31 18.43 -13.72
N VAL A 81 -6.84 17.76 -12.70
CA VAL A 81 -6.15 16.65 -12.04
C VAL A 81 -7.03 15.41 -12.04
N ILE A 82 -6.40 14.23 -12.11
CA ILE A 82 -7.05 12.94 -11.88
C ILE A 82 -6.36 12.29 -10.67
N PRO A 83 -6.84 12.56 -9.44
CA PRO A 83 -6.28 12.01 -8.23
C PRO A 83 -6.11 10.49 -8.23
N ILE A 84 -5.06 10.05 -7.54
CA ILE A 84 -4.71 8.64 -7.40
C ILE A 84 -5.15 8.17 -6.02
N VAL A 85 -6.24 7.40 -5.98
CA VAL A 85 -6.85 6.91 -4.76
C VAL A 85 -6.96 5.39 -4.85
N GLY A 86 -6.15 4.70 -4.05
CA GLY A 86 -6.20 3.25 -3.87
C GLY A 86 -7.01 2.86 -2.64
N GLU A 87 -7.52 1.64 -2.61
CA GLU A 87 -8.38 1.20 -1.51
C GLU A 87 -8.17 -0.25 -1.08
N CYS A 88 -8.66 -0.55 0.13
CA CYS A 88 -8.92 -1.91 0.58
C CYS A 88 -10.24 -1.96 1.36
N ASP A 89 -10.93 -3.10 1.37
CA ASP A 89 -12.19 -3.23 2.12
C ASP A 89 -11.97 -3.48 3.63
N ASP A 90 -12.28 -2.50 4.46
CA ASP A 90 -12.26 -2.62 5.93
C ASP A 90 -13.61 -3.04 6.54
N GLY A 91 -14.57 -3.44 5.70
CA GLY A 91 -15.94 -3.72 6.06
C GLY A 91 -16.14 -4.83 7.10
N TRP A 92 -15.12 -5.56 7.56
CA TRP A 92 -15.29 -6.48 8.68
C TRP A 92 -15.24 -5.76 10.04
N LEU A 93 -14.29 -4.84 10.23
CA LEU A 93 -14.10 -4.03 11.44
C LEU A 93 -14.86 -2.68 11.37
N ASN A 94 -15.05 -2.14 10.17
CA ASN A 94 -15.69 -0.86 9.93
C ASN A 94 -17.19 -1.01 9.61
N ASP A 95 -18.04 -0.07 10.01
CA ASP A 95 -19.42 0.00 9.49
C ASP A 95 -19.44 0.75 8.16
N ALA A 96 -19.04 0.05 7.09
CA ALA A 96 -18.90 0.62 5.75
C ALA A 96 -20.23 1.07 5.11
N ARG A 97 -21.39 0.78 5.74
CA ARG A 97 -22.70 1.28 5.28
C ARG A 97 -22.83 2.80 5.46
N THR A 98 -22.07 3.36 6.40
CA THR A 98 -21.92 4.80 6.55
C THR A 98 -20.49 5.15 6.20
N VAL A 99 -20.30 5.89 5.12
CA VAL A 99 -18.97 6.40 4.79
C VAL A 99 -18.57 7.38 5.90
N GLN A 100 -17.53 7.04 6.67
CA GLN A 100 -17.10 7.82 7.85
C GLN A 100 -16.05 8.87 7.49
N VAL A 101 -15.19 8.59 6.50
CA VAL A 101 -14.18 9.51 5.99
C VAL A 101 -14.86 10.73 5.36
N GLU A 102 -14.37 11.92 5.62
CA GLU A 102 -14.80 13.18 5.00
C GLU A 102 -13.69 13.73 4.10
N ALA A 103 -14.02 14.62 3.17
CA ALA A 103 -13.02 15.29 2.33
C ALA A 103 -11.93 16.00 3.18
N ALA A 104 -12.32 16.55 4.34
CA ALA A 104 -11.40 17.19 5.28
C ALA A 104 -10.38 16.23 5.92
N ASP A 105 -10.63 14.91 5.93
CA ASP A 105 -9.62 13.93 6.37
C ASP A 105 -8.41 13.90 5.43
N VAL A 106 -8.59 14.22 4.15
CA VAL A 106 -7.49 14.30 3.19
C VAL A 106 -6.53 15.41 3.58
N GLN A 107 -7.04 16.60 3.89
CA GLN A 107 -6.20 17.71 4.34
C GLN A 107 -5.50 17.37 5.66
N ARG A 108 -6.20 16.75 6.63
CA ARG A 108 -5.58 16.31 7.88
C ARG A 108 -4.43 15.32 7.64
N ALA A 109 -4.59 14.39 6.70
CA ALA A 109 -3.54 13.44 6.35
C ALA A 109 -2.35 14.12 5.66
N LEU A 110 -2.61 15.10 4.78
CA LEU A 110 -1.58 15.92 4.13
C LEU A 110 -0.79 16.75 5.14
N ASP A 111 -1.47 17.41 6.07
CA ASP A 111 -0.83 18.22 7.13
C ASP A 111 0.03 17.38 8.07
N ALA A 112 -0.33 16.10 8.25
CA ALA A 112 0.40 15.16 9.09
C ALA A 112 1.53 14.41 8.35
N ALA A 113 1.65 14.56 7.03
CA ALA A 113 2.66 13.85 6.25
C ALA A 113 4.08 14.30 6.64
N GLY A 114 4.99 13.34 6.78
CA GLY A 114 6.39 13.60 7.15
C GLY A 114 7.26 12.35 7.01
N ASP A 115 8.53 12.47 7.40
CA ASP A 115 9.54 11.41 7.19
C ASP A 115 9.30 10.16 8.05
N GLY A 116 8.68 10.31 9.22
CA GLY A 116 8.33 9.21 10.11
C GLY A 116 7.04 8.52 9.66
N VAL A 117 7.14 7.26 9.22
CA VAL A 117 5.98 6.47 8.80
C VAL A 117 5.48 5.62 9.96
N ALA A 118 4.28 5.90 10.45
CA ALA A 118 3.60 5.04 11.40
C ALA A 118 3.06 3.78 10.68
N GLU A 119 3.14 2.63 11.35
CA GLU A 119 2.76 1.32 10.82
C GLU A 119 1.64 0.67 11.65
N GLY A 120 1.10 -0.45 11.17
CA GLY A 120 0.03 -1.19 11.80
C GLY A 120 -1.36 -0.59 11.53
N ALA A 121 -2.17 -0.51 12.58
CA ALA A 121 -3.59 -0.13 12.49
C ALA A 121 -3.82 1.39 12.43
N VAL A 122 -3.17 2.08 11.48
CA VAL A 122 -3.22 3.54 11.31
C VAL A 122 -3.70 3.95 9.92
N GLY A 123 -4.22 5.17 9.77
CA GLY A 123 -4.66 5.72 8.49
C GLY A 123 -5.63 4.79 7.75
N ALA A 124 -5.36 4.51 6.48
CA ALA A 124 -6.12 3.54 5.70
C ALA A 124 -6.06 2.11 6.28
N GLY A 125 -4.99 1.75 6.99
CA GLY A 125 -4.79 0.44 7.61
C GLY A 125 -5.64 0.17 8.86
N THR A 126 -6.33 1.18 9.39
CA THR A 126 -7.05 1.13 10.67
C THR A 126 -7.97 -0.09 10.80
N GLY A 127 -8.76 -0.39 9.77
CA GLY A 127 -9.74 -1.48 9.78
C GLY A 127 -9.33 -2.73 9.00
N MET A 128 -8.08 -2.83 8.56
CA MET A 128 -7.62 -3.91 7.67
C MET A 128 -7.22 -5.18 8.42
N ILE A 129 -7.32 -6.32 7.73
CA ILE A 129 -7.05 -7.67 8.26
C ILE A 129 -6.17 -8.42 7.25
N CYS A 130 -5.02 -8.95 7.69
CA CYS A 130 -4.07 -9.64 6.83
C CYS A 130 -3.76 -11.04 7.39
N PHE A 131 -3.91 -12.08 6.57
CA PHE A 131 -3.78 -13.50 6.96
C PHE A 131 -4.61 -13.88 8.20
N GLY A 132 -5.78 -13.25 8.39
CA GLY A 132 -6.64 -13.44 9.57
C GLY A 132 -6.19 -12.72 10.84
N TRP A 133 -4.97 -12.15 10.86
CA TRP A 133 -4.47 -11.30 11.94
C TRP A 133 -4.71 -9.82 11.63
N LYS A 134 -4.50 -8.95 12.62
CA LYS A 134 -4.55 -7.51 12.36
C LYS A 134 -3.40 -7.15 11.43
N GLY A 135 -3.75 -6.53 10.30
CA GLY A 135 -2.78 -5.92 9.38
C GLY A 135 -2.91 -4.41 9.38
N GLY A 136 -2.60 -3.79 8.25
CA GLY A 136 -2.74 -2.34 8.06
C GLY A 136 -1.63 -1.78 7.19
N ILE A 137 -1.06 -0.66 7.61
CA ILE A 137 0.08 -0.03 6.92
C ILE A 137 1.36 -0.74 7.33
N GLY A 138 2.20 -1.08 6.37
CA GLY A 138 3.58 -1.44 6.64
C GLY A 138 4.48 -0.84 5.57
N THR A 139 5.75 -0.63 5.92
CA THR A 139 6.74 -0.02 5.05
C THR A 139 8.09 -0.70 5.21
N ALA A 140 8.88 -0.70 4.15
CA ALA A 140 10.28 -1.12 4.19
C ALA A 140 11.06 -0.43 3.07
N SER A 141 12.38 -0.42 3.17
CA SER A 141 13.23 0.12 2.11
C SER A 141 14.50 -0.69 1.90
N ARG A 142 15.09 -0.52 0.72
CA ARG A 142 16.38 -1.10 0.33
C ARG A 142 17.21 -0.05 -0.37
N ARG A 143 18.51 -0.07 -0.10
CA ARG A 143 19.47 0.72 -0.87
C ARG A 143 19.96 -0.08 -2.08
N VAL A 144 19.99 0.56 -3.25
CA VAL A 144 20.40 -0.01 -4.53
C VAL A 144 21.48 0.89 -5.16
N GLY A 145 22.74 0.64 -4.83
CA GLY A 145 23.84 1.54 -5.19
C GLY A 145 23.72 2.84 -4.38
N ASP A 146 23.56 3.97 -5.06
CA ASP A 146 23.33 5.29 -4.43
C ASP A 146 21.85 5.69 -4.37
N ALA A 147 20.99 4.88 -4.96
CA ALA A 147 19.55 5.05 -4.92
C ALA A 147 18.90 4.22 -3.80
N HIS A 148 17.65 4.52 -3.51
CA HIS A 148 16.77 3.85 -2.58
C HIS A 148 15.52 3.37 -3.31
N VAL A 149 14.99 2.25 -2.84
CA VAL A 149 13.67 1.74 -3.16
C VAL A 149 12.90 1.66 -1.85
N GLY A 150 11.87 2.47 -1.70
CA GLY A 150 10.91 2.40 -0.60
C GLY A 150 9.63 1.73 -1.05
N VAL A 151 9.01 0.96 -0.16
CA VAL A 151 7.72 0.31 -0.38
C VAL A 151 6.82 0.58 0.80
N LEU A 152 5.59 1.04 0.55
CA LEU A 152 4.51 1.11 1.52
C LEU A 152 3.35 0.24 1.04
N ALA A 153 2.86 -0.65 1.92
CA ALA A 153 1.75 -1.56 1.63
C ALA A 153 0.56 -1.29 2.56
N LEU A 154 -0.64 -1.23 1.97
CA LEU A 154 -1.91 -1.35 2.67
C LEU A 154 -2.34 -2.82 2.60
N THR A 155 -2.20 -3.54 3.71
CA THR A 155 -2.34 -4.99 3.76
C THR A 155 -3.72 -5.42 4.28
N ASN A 156 -4.50 -6.09 3.44
CA ASN A 156 -5.84 -6.54 3.77
C ASN A 156 -6.23 -7.89 3.12
N PHE A 157 -5.26 -8.80 2.93
CA PHE A 157 -5.40 -10.00 2.11
C PHE A 157 -4.95 -11.28 2.84
N GLY A 158 -5.18 -12.43 2.19
CA GLY A 158 -4.61 -13.72 2.58
C GLY A 158 -5.37 -14.47 3.67
N SER A 159 -5.13 -15.77 3.74
CA SER A 159 -5.68 -16.68 4.75
C SER A 159 -4.62 -17.09 5.76
N HIS A 160 -5.01 -17.37 6.99
CA HIS A 160 -4.10 -17.76 8.08
C HIS A 160 -3.05 -18.80 7.66
N ASP A 161 -3.47 -19.89 7.02
CA ASP A 161 -2.63 -21.04 6.62
C ASP A 161 -1.59 -20.73 5.52
N GLN A 162 -1.68 -19.54 4.91
CA GLN A 162 -0.80 -19.10 3.84
C GLN A 162 0.39 -18.27 4.34
N LEU A 163 0.31 -17.70 5.55
CA LEU A 163 1.33 -16.79 6.06
C LEU A 163 2.72 -17.45 6.06
N GLY A 164 3.62 -16.89 5.24
CA GLY A 164 5.03 -17.23 5.19
C GLY A 164 5.87 -16.12 5.82
N VAL A 165 6.89 -16.51 6.58
CA VAL A 165 7.88 -15.58 7.17
C VAL A 165 9.27 -16.15 6.95
N ASP A 166 10.09 -15.49 6.12
CA ASP A 166 11.43 -15.96 5.73
C ASP A 166 11.44 -17.43 5.25
N GLY A 167 10.42 -17.78 4.46
CA GLY A 167 10.19 -19.14 3.94
C GLY A 167 9.72 -20.17 4.96
N VAL A 168 9.55 -19.81 6.24
CA VAL A 168 8.91 -20.66 7.25
C VAL A 168 7.38 -20.56 7.07
N PRO A 169 6.65 -21.70 6.97
CA PRO A 169 5.20 -21.69 6.80
C PRO A 169 4.49 -21.41 8.14
N VAL A 170 4.72 -20.23 8.71
CA VAL A 170 4.23 -19.82 10.04
C VAL A 170 2.73 -20.04 10.16
N GLY A 171 1.95 -19.70 9.13
CA GLY A 171 0.50 -19.89 9.11
C GLY A 171 0.03 -21.34 9.29
N ARG A 172 0.86 -22.34 8.99
CA ARG A 172 0.52 -23.76 9.17
C ARG A 172 0.97 -24.31 10.51
N LEU A 173 1.89 -23.62 11.17
CA LEU A 173 2.54 -24.05 12.40
C LEU A 173 2.00 -23.30 13.63
N LEU A 174 1.50 -22.09 13.42
CA LEU A 174 0.88 -21.26 14.44
C LEU A 174 -0.60 -21.66 14.64
N GLU A 175 -1.08 -21.54 15.87
CA GLU A 175 -2.52 -21.67 16.15
C GLU A 175 -3.31 -20.56 15.43
N PRO A 176 -4.44 -20.88 14.79
CA PRO A 176 -5.22 -19.89 14.05
C PRO A 176 -5.78 -18.80 14.97
N PRO A 177 -6.01 -17.58 14.44
CA PRO A 177 -6.63 -16.51 15.22
C PRO A 177 -8.05 -16.92 15.66
N PRO A 178 -8.50 -16.48 16.85
CA PRO A 178 -9.78 -16.89 17.42
C PRO A 178 -11.00 -16.37 16.63
N ALA A 179 -10.82 -15.32 15.83
CA ALA A 179 -11.84 -14.72 14.99
C ALA A 179 -11.18 -14.17 13.71
N GLY A 180 -11.92 -14.17 12.60
CA GLY A 180 -11.44 -13.72 11.31
C GLY A 180 -12.59 -13.56 10.30
N ARG A 181 -12.23 -13.37 9.04
CA ARG A 181 -13.19 -13.45 7.92
C ARG A 181 -13.54 -14.92 7.66
N ASP A 182 -14.81 -15.19 7.38
CA ASP A 182 -15.28 -16.54 7.05
C ASP A 182 -14.78 -17.02 5.67
N GLU A 183 -14.62 -16.09 4.72
CA GLU A 183 -14.10 -16.36 3.38
C GLU A 183 -12.73 -15.68 3.15
N PRO A 184 -11.79 -16.38 2.50
CA PRO A 184 -10.56 -15.79 1.99
C PRO A 184 -10.85 -14.65 1.01
N GLY A 185 -10.32 -13.46 1.27
CA GLY A 185 -10.51 -12.29 0.41
C GLY A 185 -9.85 -11.03 0.97
N GLY A 186 -10.19 -9.88 0.36
CA GLY A 186 -9.67 -8.56 0.71
C GLY A 186 -8.42 -8.18 -0.07
N SER A 187 -7.98 -6.93 -0.01
CA SER A 187 -7.14 -6.30 -1.04
C SER A 187 -5.72 -6.02 -0.55
N CYS A 188 -4.81 -5.65 -1.46
CA CYS A 188 -3.54 -5.05 -1.11
C CYS A 188 -3.15 -3.98 -2.13
N ILE A 189 -2.91 -2.76 -1.66
CA ILE A 189 -2.31 -1.70 -2.47
C ILE A 189 -0.86 -1.56 -2.06
N VAL A 190 0.05 -1.63 -3.04
CA VAL A 190 1.49 -1.42 -2.83
C VAL A 190 1.95 -0.19 -3.61
N VAL A 191 2.56 0.75 -2.90
CA VAL A 191 3.20 1.94 -3.45
C VAL A 191 4.71 1.76 -3.38
N VAL A 192 5.37 1.76 -4.53
CA VAL A 192 6.83 1.72 -4.67
C VAL A 192 7.34 3.11 -5.02
N ALA A 193 8.32 3.62 -4.29
CA ALA A 193 8.99 4.88 -4.60
C ALA A 193 10.49 4.67 -4.73
N THR A 194 11.12 5.38 -5.67
CA THR A 194 12.58 5.37 -5.81
C THR A 194 13.11 6.74 -6.22
N ASP A 195 14.33 7.05 -5.80
CA ASP A 195 15.12 8.20 -6.22
C ASP A 195 16.10 7.85 -7.37
N ALA A 196 15.90 6.70 -8.05
CA ALA A 196 16.61 6.39 -9.28
C ALA A 196 15.85 6.93 -10.51
N PRO A 197 16.53 7.54 -11.50
CA PRO A 197 15.87 8.05 -12.70
C PRO A 197 15.37 6.88 -13.54
N LEU A 198 14.07 6.57 -13.43
CA LEU A 198 13.42 5.47 -14.14
C LEU A 198 12.26 5.98 -14.99
N GLY A 199 12.17 5.47 -16.22
CA GLY A 199 11.05 5.74 -17.11
C GLY A 199 9.80 4.92 -16.77
N THR A 200 8.66 5.36 -17.28
CA THR A 200 7.33 4.73 -17.13
C THR A 200 7.32 3.21 -17.37
N HIS A 201 7.98 2.73 -18.44
CA HIS A 201 8.01 1.30 -18.75
C HIS A 201 8.80 0.51 -17.71
N GLN A 202 9.85 1.12 -17.12
CA GLN A 202 10.66 0.52 -16.07
C GLN A 202 9.87 0.50 -14.76
N LEU A 203 9.18 1.59 -14.42
CA LEU A 203 8.34 1.68 -13.23
C LEU A 203 7.18 0.70 -13.28
N THR A 204 6.51 0.53 -14.42
CA THR A 204 5.53 -0.56 -14.63
C THR A 204 6.14 -1.95 -14.36
N ARG A 205 7.40 -2.18 -14.75
CA ARG A 205 8.10 -3.44 -14.45
C ARG A 205 8.45 -3.58 -12.97
N LEU A 206 8.83 -2.49 -12.28
CA LEU A 206 9.03 -2.47 -10.84
C LEU A 206 7.73 -2.77 -10.10
N ALA A 207 6.62 -2.10 -10.43
CA ALA A 207 5.30 -2.33 -9.84
C ALA A 207 4.90 -3.81 -9.90
N ARG A 208 5.14 -4.50 -11.03
CA ARG A 208 4.88 -5.96 -11.16
C ARG A 208 5.67 -6.82 -10.16
N ARG A 209 6.81 -6.35 -9.65
CA ARG A 209 7.63 -7.10 -8.68
C ARG A 209 7.03 -7.11 -7.29
N ALA A 210 6.17 -6.14 -6.94
CA ALA A 210 5.45 -6.16 -5.68
C ALA A 210 4.65 -7.47 -5.51
N GLY A 211 4.01 -7.95 -6.59
CA GLY A 211 3.28 -9.22 -6.56
C GLY A 211 4.15 -10.45 -6.22
N LEU A 212 5.44 -10.45 -6.56
CA LEU A 212 6.37 -11.52 -6.13
C LEU A 212 6.69 -11.43 -4.64
N GLY A 213 6.80 -10.21 -4.08
CA GLY A 213 6.98 -10.00 -2.64
C GLY A 213 5.75 -10.43 -1.85
N LEU A 214 4.54 -10.07 -2.32
CA LEU A 214 3.28 -10.56 -1.76
C LEU A 214 3.21 -12.09 -1.80
N GLY A 215 3.64 -12.70 -2.92
CA GLY A 215 3.71 -14.15 -3.06
C GLY A 215 4.65 -14.83 -2.06
N ARG A 216 5.79 -14.20 -1.71
CA ARG A 216 6.69 -14.72 -0.67
C ARG A 216 6.07 -14.68 0.73
N ALA A 217 5.29 -13.65 1.04
CA ALA A 217 4.53 -13.57 2.27
C ALA A 217 3.34 -14.55 2.32
N GLY A 218 2.94 -15.11 1.17
CA GLY A 218 1.91 -16.15 1.08
C GLY A 218 0.72 -15.81 0.19
N SER A 219 0.68 -14.64 -0.45
CA SER A 219 -0.45 -14.32 -1.35
C SER A 219 -0.53 -15.29 -2.53
N ILE A 220 -1.76 -15.62 -2.89
CA ILE A 220 -2.10 -16.31 -4.13
C ILE A 220 -3.03 -15.48 -5.04
N GLY A 221 -3.31 -14.22 -4.68
CA GLY A 221 -4.25 -13.37 -5.41
C GLY A 221 -5.66 -13.97 -5.48
N HIS A 222 -6.30 -14.19 -4.32
CA HIS A 222 -7.65 -14.76 -4.26
C HIS A 222 -8.65 -14.01 -5.15
N HIS A 223 -9.72 -14.68 -5.59
CA HIS A 223 -10.71 -14.13 -6.51
C HIS A 223 -11.19 -12.72 -6.13
N GLY A 224 -11.58 -12.51 -4.87
CA GLY A 224 -12.05 -11.21 -4.35
C GLY A 224 -10.96 -10.31 -3.78
N SER A 225 -9.70 -10.49 -4.19
CA SER A 225 -8.55 -9.76 -3.64
C SER A 225 -8.00 -8.73 -4.60
N GLY A 226 -8.31 -7.44 -4.42
CA GLY A 226 -7.75 -6.37 -5.24
C GLY A 226 -6.26 -6.16 -4.94
N GLU A 227 -5.37 -6.76 -5.72
CA GLU A 227 -3.92 -6.62 -5.55
C GLU A 227 -3.35 -5.76 -6.69
N ILE A 228 -3.19 -4.47 -6.40
CA ILE A 228 -2.89 -3.41 -7.36
C ILE A 228 -1.70 -2.61 -6.87
N PHE A 229 -0.75 -2.34 -7.77
CA PHE A 229 0.54 -1.75 -7.44
C PHE A 229 0.81 -0.51 -8.28
N VAL A 230 1.41 0.51 -7.67
CA VAL A 230 1.90 1.70 -8.34
C VAL A 230 3.36 1.92 -7.97
N ALA A 231 4.19 2.29 -8.94
CA ALA A 231 5.59 2.65 -8.75
C ALA A 231 5.84 4.05 -9.30
N LEU A 232 6.62 4.85 -8.59
CA LEU A 232 6.99 6.22 -8.98
C LEU A 232 8.48 6.49 -8.77
N SER A 233 9.02 7.40 -9.59
CA SER A 233 10.38 7.92 -9.47
C SER A 233 10.33 9.39 -9.04
N THR A 234 11.09 9.77 -8.01
CA THR A 234 11.28 11.16 -7.60
C THR A 234 12.48 11.83 -8.27
N ALA A 235 13.30 11.06 -8.98
CA ALA A 235 14.47 11.58 -9.68
C ALA A 235 14.19 11.91 -11.15
N GLU A 236 14.82 12.99 -11.60
CA GLU A 236 14.97 13.37 -13.00
C GLU A 236 16.38 12.98 -13.49
N GLY A 237 16.54 12.71 -14.79
CA GLY A 237 17.85 12.47 -15.40
C GLY A 237 17.87 11.32 -16.40
N ASP A 238 19.08 10.88 -16.75
CA ASP A 238 19.28 9.77 -17.68
C ASP A 238 18.78 8.46 -17.07
N ALA A 239 17.89 7.79 -17.79
CA ALA A 239 17.27 6.57 -17.32
C ALA A 239 18.32 5.48 -17.02
N VAL A 240 18.17 4.80 -15.88
CA VAL A 240 18.98 3.61 -15.56
C VAL A 240 18.88 2.61 -16.72
N PRO A 241 20.00 2.02 -17.19
CA PRO A 241 19.93 1.02 -18.25
C PRO A 241 19.07 -0.17 -17.86
N ASP A 242 18.25 -0.66 -18.79
CA ASP A 242 17.32 -1.78 -18.54
C ASP A 242 18.00 -3.06 -18.00
N ARG A 243 19.28 -3.27 -18.32
CA ARG A 243 20.09 -4.40 -17.84
C ARG A 243 20.37 -4.34 -16.35
N ASP A 244 20.34 -3.14 -15.77
CA ASP A 244 20.62 -2.90 -14.35
C ASP A 244 19.33 -2.91 -13.50
N LEU A 245 18.16 -3.19 -14.09
CA LEU A 245 16.91 -3.23 -13.34
C LEU A 245 16.78 -4.43 -12.39
N ASN A 246 17.58 -5.48 -12.56
CA ASN A 246 17.47 -6.68 -11.71
C ASN A 246 17.73 -6.37 -10.22
N ARG A 247 18.66 -5.46 -9.91
CA ARG A 247 18.91 -5.01 -8.52
C ARG A 247 17.72 -4.25 -7.93
N PHE A 248 17.03 -3.44 -8.74
CA PHE A 248 15.79 -2.76 -8.34
C PHE A 248 14.64 -3.76 -8.18
N PHE A 249 14.55 -4.76 -9.08
CA PHE A 249 13.55 -5.80 -8.95
C PHE A 249 13.69 -6.59 -7.65
N GLY A 250 14.91 -7.05 -7.32
CA GLY A 250 15.18 -7.72 -6.05
C GLY A 250 14.79 -6.84 -4.85
N ALA A 251 15.21 -5.57 -4.87
CA ALA A 251 14.88 -4.60 -3.83
C ALA A 251 13.36 -4.41 -3.63
N VAL A 252 12.58 -4.32 -4.72
CA VAL A 252 11.11 -4.23 -4.63
C VAL A 252 10.52 -5.51 -4.03
N VAL A 253 10.97 -6.68 -4.46
CA VAL A 253 10.47 -7.96 -3.92
C VAL A 253 10.72 -8.04 -2.42
N ASP A 254 11.97 -7.79 -1.99
CA ASP A 254 12.38 -7.90 -0.60
C ASP A 254 11.69 -6.86 0.29
N ALA A 255 11.60 -5.60 -0.18
CA ALA A 255 10.91 -4.54 0.57
C ALA A 255 9.40 -4.76 0.63
N THR A 256 8.80 -5.35 -0.41
CA THR A 256 7.36 -5.66 -0.39
C THR A 256 7.08 -6.77 0.62
N GLU A 257 7.85 -7.86 0.60
CA GLU A 257 7.74 -8.95 1.58
C GLU A 257 7.88 -8.39 3.02
N GLU A 258 8.93 -7.61 3.29
CA GLU A 258 9.14 -7.02 4.62
C GLU A 258 8.02 -6.03 5.01
N SER A 259 7.51 -5.22 4.09
CA SER A 259 6.41 -4.29 4.39
C SER A 259 5.14 -5.01 4.84
N VAL A 260 4.87 -6.21 4.32
CA VAL A 260 3.75 -7.05 4.79
C VAL A 260 4.01 -7.59 6.19
N LEU A 261 5.24 -8.01 6.47
CA LEU A 261 5.61 -8.49 7.81
C LEU A 261 5.57 -7.36 8.84
N ASN A 262 6.06 -6.18 8.50
CA ASN A 262 6.03 -5.01 9.37
C ASN A 262 4.60 -4.55 9.66
N SER A 263 3.68 -4.61 8.68
CA SER A 263 2.28 -4.26 8.92
C SER A 263 1.61 -5.17 9.95
N LEU A 264 1.92 -6.48 9.94
CA LEU A 264 1.44 -7.46 10.89
C LEU A 264 2.09 -7.27 12.26
N TRP A 265 3.40 -7.02 12.29
CA TRP A 265 4.21 -6.89 13.50
C TRP A 265 3.94 -5.59 14.28
N ALA A 266 3.60 -4.52 13.57
CA ALA A 266 3.29 -3.22 14.17
C ALA A 266 1.82 -3.10 14.63
N ALA A 267 0.95 -4.02 14.22
CA ALA A 267 -0.47 -3.91 14.47
C ALA A 267 -0.89 -4.41 15.86
N ASP A 268 -1.60 -3.58 16.61
CA ASP A 268 -2.26 -3.95 17.86
C ASP A 268 -3.60 -4.67 17.64
N ASP A 269 -4.14 -5.28 18.71
CA ASP A 269 -5.53 -5.76 18.71
C ASP A 269 -6.51 -4.62 18.39
N VAL A 270 -7.51 -4.87 17.55
CA VAL A 270 -8.54 -3.88 17.23
C VAL A 270 -9.93 -4.43 17.42
N GLU A 271 -10.71 -3.70 18.22
CA GLU A 271 -12.16 -3.86 18.31
C GLU A 271 -12.88 -2.95 17.29
N GLY A 272 -13.76 -3.54 16.50
CA GLY A 272 -14.56 -2.89 15.47
C GLY A 272 -16.06 -2.97 15.74
N ARG A 273 -16.85 -2.87 14.67
CA ARG A 273 -18.32 -2.88 14.75
C ARG A 273 -18.84 -4.17 15.39
N ALA A 274 -20.00 -4.06 16.05
CA ALA A 274 -20.70 -5.19 16.64
C ALA A 274 -19.85 -6.04 17.62
N GLY A 275 -18.90 -5.41 18.33
CA GLY A 275 -18.03 -6.09 19.31
C GLY A 275 -17.03 -7.06 18.69
N ARG A 276 -16.82 -6.99 17.37
CA ARG A 276 -15.86 -7.84 16.66
C ARG A 276 -14.43 -7.44 17.01
N VAL A 277 -13.57 -8.42 17.25
CA VAL A 277 -12.16 -8.20 17.58
C VAL A 277 -11.28 -8.99 16.63
N ILE A 278 -10.25 -8.33 16.08
CA ILE A 278 -9.13 -9.00 15.39
C ILE A 278 -7.89 -8.85 16.26
N ARG A 279 -7.17 -9.95 16.41
CA ARG A 279 -5.96 -10.02 17.24
C ARG A 279 -4.73 -9.63 16.44
N ALA A 280 -3.78 -8.99 17.11
CA ALA A 280 -2.41 -8.84 16.63
C ALA A 280 -1.75 -10.21 16.39
N LEU A 281 -0.78 -10.26 15.48
CA LEU A 281 0.05 -11.46 15.30
C LEU A 281 0.84 -11.72 16.59
N PRO A 282 0.82 -12.94 17.18
CA PRO A 282 1.51 -13.18 18.43
C PRO A 282 3.03 -13.28 18.18
N HIS A 283 3.78 -12.26 18.61
CA HIS A 283 5.21 -12.15 18.31
C HIS A 283 6.05 -13.31 18.84
N GLU A 284 5.92 -13.67 20.12
CA GLU A 284 6.80 -14.70 20.71
C GLU A 284 6.62 -16.08 20.08
N PRO A 285 5.38 -16.60 19.87
CA PRO A 285 5.18 -17.84 19.12
C PRO A 285 5.78 -17.81 17.72
N VAL A 286 5.68 -16.69 17.00
CA VAL A 286 6.30 -16.57 15.67
C VAL A 286 7.83 -16.61 15.77
N LEU A 287 8.44 -15.92 16.74
CA LEU A 287 9.89 -15.97 16.96
C LEU A 287 10.35 -17.38 17.34
N GLU A 288 9.60 -18.11 18.17
CA GLU A 288 9.91 -19.50 18.50
C GLU A 288 9.94 -20.40 17.27
N LEU A 289 8.98 -20.26 16.35
CA LEU A 289 8.96 -20.98 15.08
C LEU A 289 10.16 -20.64 14.19
N LEU A 290 10.53 -19.36 14.11
CA LEU A 290 11.69 -18.91 13.34
C LEU A 290 13.01 -19.42 13.93
N ARG A 291 13.17 -19.41 15.26
CA ARG A 291 14.33 -19.99 15.95
C ARG A 291 14.43 -21.49 15.73
N ALA A 292 13.32 -22.22 15.82
CA ALA A 292 13.27 -23.65 15.56
C ALA A 292 13.66 -24.01 14.11
N ALA A 293 13.40 -23.10 13.16
CA ALA A 293 13.79 -23.22 11.76
C ALA A 293 15.20 -22.67 11.44
N GLY A 294 15.94 -22.15 12.44
CA GLY A 294 17.28 -21.60 12.26
C GLY A 294 17.33 -20.29 11.44
N ARG A 295 16.26 -19.49 11.48
CA ARG A 295 16.19 -18.19 10.80
C ARG A 295 16.65 -17.02 11.66
N VAL A 296 16.51 -17.14 12.99
CA VAL A 296 16.92 -16.16 14.00
C VAL A 296 17.49 -16.85 15.24
#